data_AF-A0A7Y2MVA0-F1
#
_entry.id   AF-A0A7Y2MVA0-F1
#
_cell.length_a   1.000
_cell.length_b   1.000
_cell.length_c   1.000
_cell.angle_alpha   90.00
_cell.angle_beta   90.00
_cell.angle_gamma   90.00
#
_symmetry.space_group_name_H-M   'P 1'
#
loop_
_entity.id
_entity.type
_entity.pdbx_description
1 polymer ?
#
loop_
_entity_poly.entity_id
_entity_poly.type
_entity_poly.pdbx_seq_one_letter_code
_entity_poly.pdbx_strand_id
1 'polypeptide(L)' 'MSVRFARTLAGVFLVAYAVAVTWPGIIPFNRVFPLVLGLPFNMVWIAVWISAGCAVLWMVDRAESAERRRRAPPRDDGER' A
#
# COMPACT_ATOMS: atom_id res chain seq x y z
N MET A 1 9.44 2.73 -12.38
CA MET A 1 9.35 3.42 -11.09
C MET A 1 10.67 3.28 -10.36
N SER A 2 11.18 4.36 -9.77
CA SER A 2 12.41 4.29 -8.96
C SER A 2 12.10 3.63 -7.61
N VAL A 3 13.02 2.80 -7.09
CA VAL A 3 12.93 2.22 -5.73
C VAL A 3 12.77 3.31 -4.67
N ARG A 4 13.37 4.49 -4.89
CA ARG A 4 13.19 5.66 -4.00
C ARG A 4 11.75 6.13 -3.96
N PHE A 5 11.09 6.21 -5.12
CA PHE A 5 9.68 6.60 -5.22
C PHE A 5 8.77 5.61 -4.47
N ALA A 6 9.00 4.31 -4.64
CA ALA A 6 8.23 3.28 -3.94
C ALA A 6 8.39 3.37 -2.40
N ARG A 7 9.61 3.61 -1.91
CA ARG A 7 9.87 3.80 -0.47
C ARG A 7 9.27 5.09 0.08
N THR A 8 9.35 6.20 -0.66
CA THR A 8 8.68 7.45 -0.28
C THR A 8 7.18 7.27 -0.21
N LEU A 9 6.58 6.59 -1.20
CA LEU A 9 5.14 6.29 -1.22
C LEU A 9 4.73 5.46 0.00
N ALA A 10 5.48 4.40 0.32
CA ALA A 10 5.21 3.58 1.50
C ALA A 10 5.32 4.36 2.82
N GLY A 11 6.33 5.23 2.94
CA GLY A 11 6.49 6.09 4.11
C GLY A 11 5.35 7.10 4.26
N VAL A 12 4.96 7.77 3.18
CA VAL A 12 3.82 8.70 3.17
C VAL A 12 2.51 7.98 3.50
N PHE A 13 2.29 6.80 2.92
CA PHE A 13 1.13 5.96 3.23
C PHE A 13 1.07 5.60 4.71
N LEU A 14 2.19 5.17 5.30
CA LEU A 14 2.24 4.81 6.71
C LEU A 14 1.89 5.99 7.63
N VAL A 15 2.44 7.17 7.35
CA VAL A 15 2.15 8.38 8.13
C VAL A 15 0.68 8.77 7.97
N ALA A 16 0.15 8.75 6.75
CA ALA A 16 -1.25 9.05 6.48
C ALA A 16 -2.19 8.05 7.19
N TYR A 17 -1.88 6.76 7.14
CA TYR A 17 -2.61 5.71 7.85
C TYR A 17 -2.58 5.94 9.36
N ALA A 18 -1.41 6.20 9.94
CA ALA A 18 -1.26 6.45 11.36
C ALA A 18 -2.10 7.66 11.80
N VAL A 19 -2.05 8.77 11.05
CA VAL A 19 -2.85 9.96 11.36
C VAL A 19 -4.34 9.68 11.21
N ALA A 20 -4.76 8.95 10.18
CA ALA A 20 -6.16 8.69 9.87
C ALA A 20 -6.85 7.70 10.83
N VAL A 21 -6.10 6.76 11.40
CA VAL A 21 -6.63 5.69 12.26
C VAL A 21 -6.34 5.97 13.75
N THR A 22 -5.39 6.84 14.08
CA THR A 22 -5.09 7.24 15.46
C THR A 22 -5.93 8.43 15.90
N TRP A 23 -6.24 8.53 17.19
CA TRP A 23 -6.87 9.72 17.77
C TRP A 23 -5.98 10.96 17.53
N PRO A 24 -6.49 12.07 16.97
CA PRO A 24 -7.90 12.43 16.73
C PRO A 24 -8.43 12.16 15.30
N GLY A 25 -7.63 11.64 14.37
CA GLY A 25 -8.02 11.50 12.96
C GLY A 25 -9.16 10.52 12.68
N ILE A 26 -9.42 9.57 13.59
CA ILE A 26 -10.55 8.63 13.45
C ILE A 26 -11.90 9.25 13.83
N ILE A 27 -11.93 10.35 14.59
CA ILE A 27 -13.16 11.02 15.08
C ILE A 27 -14.18 11.29 13.95
N PRO A 28 -13.81 11.90 12.81
CA PRO A 28 -14.75 12.16 11.73
C PRO A 28 -15.25 10.90 11.02
N PHE A 29 -14.58 9.76 11.14
CA PHE A 29 -14.93 8.49 10.47
C PHE A 29 -15.54 7.45 11.41
N ASN A 30 -15.54 7.71 12.72
CA ASN A 30 -16.18 6.87 13.74
C ASN A 30 -17.71 7.07 13.77
N ARG A 31 -18.34 6.92 12.62
CA ARG A 31 -19.81 7.02 12.45
C ARG A 31 -20.33 5.71 11.90
N VAL A 32 -21.52 5.30 12.36
CA VAL A 32 -22.21 4.12 11.83
C VAL A 32 -22.89 4.43 10.49
N PHE A 33 -23.46 5.63 10.37
CA PHE A 33 -24.12 6.12 9.16
C PHE A 33 -23.24 7.14 8.42
N PRO A 34 -23.27 7.14 7.06
CA PRO A 34 -24.12 6.33 6.19
C PRO A 34 -23.67 4.87 6.05
N LEU A 35 -24.62 3.96 5.84
CA LEU A 35 -24.32 2.57 5.52
C LEU A 35 -23.86 2.48 4.06
N VAL A 36 -22.69 1.90 3.81
CA VAL A 36 -22.14 1.70 2.47
C VAL A 36 -22.14 0.21 2.19
N LEU A 37 -22.89 -0.23 1.17
CA LEU A 37 -23.09 -1.66 0.86
C LEU A 37 -23.63 -2.48 2.05
N GLY A 38 -24.38 -1.83 2.96
CA GLY A 38 -24.89 -2.45 4.19
C GLY A 38 -23.88 -2.48 5.35
N LEU A 39 -22.65 -1.98 5.16
CA LEU A 39 -21.63 -1.90 6.20
C LEU A 39 -21.60 -0.51 6.85
N PRO A 40 -21.28 -0.41 8.15
CA PRO A 40 -21.01 0.86 8.81
C PRO A 40 -19.89 1.64 8.10
N PHE A 41 -20.01 2.96 8.04
CA PHE A 41 -19.01 3.82 7.39
C PHE A 41 -17.58 3.59 7.93
N ASN A 42 -17.44 3.37 9.24
CA ASN A 42 -16.15 3.03 9.86
C ASN A 42 -15.54 1.72 9.29
N MET A 43 -16.35 0.70 9.02
CA MET A 43 -15.84 -0.54 8.41
C MET A 43 -15.33 -0.31 6.99
N VAL A 44 -16.03 0.52 6.21
CA VAL A 44 -15.57 0.90 4.87
C VAL A 44 -14.28 1.71 4.93
N TRP A 45 -14.16 2.62 5.91
CA TRP A 45 -12.92 3.36 6.14
C TRP A 45 -11.73 2.43 6.39
N ILE A 46 -11.89 1.44 7.27
CA ILE A 46 -10.86 0.43 7.55
C ILE A 46 -10.54 -0.38 6.29
N ALA A 47 -11.55 -0.83 5.55
CA ALA A 47 -11.36 -1.59 4.32
C ALA A 47 -10.57 -0.82 3.26
N VAL A 48 -10.84 0.47 3.09
CA VAL A 48 -10.10 1.36 2.18
C VAL A 48 -8.61 1.40 2.54
N TRP A 49 -8.28 1.55 3.82
CA TRP A 49 -6.89 1.54 4.27
C TRP A 49 -6.18 0.21 4.04
N ILE A 50 -6.86 -0.91 4.25
CA ILE A 50 -6.32 -2.26 3.97
C ILE A 50 -6.05 -2.41 2.46
N SER A 51 -7.03 -2.08 1.62
CA SER A 51 -6.86 -2.16 0.16
C SER A 51 -5.76 -1.23 -0.35
N ALA A 52 -5.67 -0.01 0.19
CA ALA A 52 -4.60 0.92 -0.13
C ALA A 52 -3.23 0.38 0.29
N GLY A 53 -3.12 -0.24 1.48
CA GLY A 53 -1.89 -0.89 1.93
C GLY A 53 -1.44 -2.01 1.01
N CYS A 54 -2.38 -2.87 0.57
CA CYS A 54 -2.09 -3.89 -0.45
C CYS A 54 -1.59 -3.27 -1.75
N ALA A 55 -2.20 -2.19 -2.23
CA ALA A 55 -1.78 -1.52 -3.47
C ALA A 55 -0.37 -0.91 -3.34
N VAL A 56 -0.04 -0.31 -2.19
CA VAL A 56 1.29 0.24 -1.91
C VAL A 56 2.34 -0.86 -1.87
N LEU A 57 2.07 -1.95 -1.15
CA LEU A 57 2.99 -3.10 -1.10
C LEU A 57 3.18 -3.72 -2.48
N TRP A 58 2.11 -3.85 -3.26
CA TRP A 58 2.19 -4.33 -4.64
C TRP A 58 3.02 -3.40 -5.52
N MET A 59 2.92 -2.08 -5.36
CA MET A 59 3.79 -1.13 -6.08
C MET A 59 5.25 -1.25 -5.68
N VAL A 60 5.54 -1.46 -4.38
CA VAL A 60 6.90 -1.68 -3.88
C VAL A 60 7.47 -2.97 -4.47
N ASP A 61 6.74 -4.07 -4.38
CA ASP A 61 7.16 -5.36 -4.93
C ASP A 61 7.39 -5.27 -6.45
N ARG A 62 6.54 -4.54 -7.17
CA ARG A 62 6.70 -4.31 -8.60
C ARG A 62 7.93 -3.46 -8.93
N ALA A 63 8.26 -2.47 -8.10
CA ALA A 63 9.46 -1.67 -8.25
C ALA A 63 10.73 -2.50 -7.98
N GLU A 64 10.73 -3.35 -6.95
CA GLU A 64 11.85 -4.24 -6.64
C GLU A 64 12.01 -5.35 -7.70
N SER A 65 10.92 -5.93 -8.18
CA SER A 65 10.92 -6.93 -9.25
C SER A 65 11.50 -6.38 -10.55
N ALA A 66 11.23 -5.12 -10.88
CA ALA A 66 11.81 -4.45 -12.04
C ALA A 66 13.33 -4.26 -11.90
N GLU A 67 13.80 -3.94 -10.70
CA GLU A 67 15.24 -3.82 -10.40
C GLU A 67 15.94 -5.19 -10.44
N ARG A 68 15.33 -6.24 -9.87
CA ARG A 68 15.84 -7.62 -9.94
C ARG A 68 15.99 -8.11 -11.38
N ARG A 69 15.00 -7.85 -12.24
CA ARG A 69 15.08 -8.21 -13.67
C ARG A 69 16.23 -7.51 -14.38
N ARG A 70 16.56 -6.27 -14.00
CA ARG A 70 17.70 -5.52 -14.58
C ARG A 70 19.05 -6.01 -14.09
N ARG A 71 19.12 -6.51 -12.85
CA ARG A 71 20.35 -7.06 -12.24
C ARG A 71 20.59 -8.54 -12.53
N ALA A 72 19.62 -9.24 -13.13
CA ALA A 72 19.81 -10.63 -13.51
C ALA A 72 20.98 -10.71 -14.50
N PRO A 73 22.08 -11.42 -14.15
CA PRO A 73 23.17 -11.64 -15.10
C PRO A 73 22.65 -12.46 -16.30
N PRO A 74 23.34 -12.39 -17.46
CA PRO A 74 23.06 -13.30 -18.56
C PRO A 74 23.03 -14.71 -17.99
N ARG A 75 21.97 -15.46 -18.29
CA ARG A 75 21.92 -16.88 -18.00
C ARG A 75 23.13 -17.47 -18.73
N ASP A 76 24.16 -17.83 -17.97
CA ASP A 76 25.23 -18.68 -18.47
C ASP A 76 24.60 -20.07 -18.58
N ASP A 77 23.81 -20.22 -19.65
CA ASP A 77 23.33 -21.49 -20.13
C ASP A 77 24.59 -22.19 -20.62
N GLY A 78 25.30 -22.80 -19.66
CA GLY A 78 26.48 -23.59 -19.89
C GLY A 78 26.12 -24.77 -20.78
N GLU A 79 26.15 -24.54 -22.08
CA GLU A 79 26.31 -25.57 -23.09
C GLU A 79 27.68 -26.23 -22.84
N ARG A 80 27.64 -27.41 -22.23
CA ARG A 80 28.70 -28.42 -22.30
C ARG A 80 28.09 -29.79 -22.47
#